data_AF-A0A6H1N118-F1
#
_entry.id   AF-A0A6H1N118-F1
#
_cell.length_a   1.000
_cell.length_b   1.000
_cell.length_c   1.000
_cell.angle_alpha   90.00
_cell.angle_beta   90.00
_cell.angle_gamma   90.00
#
_symmetry.space_group_name_H-M   'P 1'
#
loop_
_entity.id
_entity.type
_entity.pdbx_description
1 polymer ?
#
loop_
_entity_poly.entity_id
_entity_poly.type
_entity_poly.pdbx_seq_one_letter_code
_entity_poly.pdbx_strand_id
1 'polypeptide(L)'
;MIFQTDSGPSSKIAADRCLRNAARPPAFWQFMDLGDLATSNSCSSTGTTTWPPPLACAVDNAGFFRAGREVSAFPAGLLDGEILQEIPGWLSATRSAQVLR
;
A
#
# COMPACT_ATOMS: atom_id res chain seq x y z
N MET A 1 -5.80 -7.30 0.86
CA MET A 1 -4.74 -8.31 0.71
C MET A 1 -3.40 -7.64 1.00
N ILE A 2 -2.49 -8.32 1.68
CA ILE A 2 -1.15 -7.82 2.00
C ILE A 2 -0.14 -8.58 1.13
N PHE A 3 0.72 -7.84 0.43
CA PHE A 3 1.85 -8.35 -0.35
C PHE A 3 3.15 -8.03 0.39
N GLN A 4 4.00 -9.02 0.60
CA GLN A 4 5.35 -8.83 1.16
C GLN A 4 6.37 -8.95 0.02
N THR A 5 7.21 -7.93 -0.15
CA THR A 5 8.23 -7.87 -1.21
C THR A 5 9.55 -7.43 -0.62
N ASP A 6 10.67 -7.83 -1.21
CA ASP A 6 12.02 -7.39 -0.85
C ASP A 6 12.55 -6.29 -1.79
N SER A 7 11.75 -5.92 -2.78
CA SER A 7 12.12 -5.02 -3.87
C SER A 7 10.89 -4.37 -4.51
N GLY A 8 11.09 -3.19 -5.10
CA GLY A 8 10.08 -2.48 -5.86
C GLY A 8 9.78 -3.15 -7.22
N PRO A 9 8.66 -2.79 -7.88
CA PRO A 9 8.30 -3.38 -9.16
C PRO A 9 9.36 -3.09 -10.23
N SER A 10 9.71 -4.11 -11.02
CA SER A 10 10.66 -3.98 -12.14
C SER A 10 10.19 -3.03 -13.25
N SER A 11 8.88 -2.75 -13.33
CA SER A 11 8.29 -1.76 -14.22
C SER A 11 7.15 -1.00 -13.54
N LYS A 12 7.36 0.31 -13.34
CA LYS A 12 6.36 1.22 -12.77
C LYS A 12 5.08 1.28 -13.62
N ILE A 13 5.22 1.30 -14.95
CA ILE A 13 4.08 1.37 -15.88
C ILE A 13 3.22 0.11 -15.81
N ALA A 14 3.84 -1.06 -15.71
CA ALA A 14 3.12 -2.33 -15.57
C ALA A 14 2.39 -2.39 -14.22
N ALA A 15 3.05 -1.97 -13.13
CA ALA A 15 2.45 -1.89 -11.80
C ALA A 15 1.22 -0.95 -11.80
N ASP A 16 1.33 0.25 -12.36
CA ASP A 16 0.21 1.20 -12.48
C ASP A 16 -0.97 0.63 -13.27
N ARG A 17 -0.70 -0.14 -14.34
CA ARG A 17 -1.76 -0.82 -15.10
C ARG A 17 -2.45 -1.91 -14.29
N CYS A 18 -1.68 -2.71 -13.55
CA CYS A 18 -2.24 -3.76 -12.68
C CYS A 18 -3.08 -3.15 -11.54
N LEU A 19 -2.58 -2.11 -10.87
CA LEU A 19 -3.32 -1.41 -9.81
C LEU A 19 -4.64 -0.82 -10.32
N ARG A 20 -4.65 -0.19 -11.50
CA ARG A 20 -5.89 0.26 -12.15
C ARG A 20 -6.91 -0.85 -12.37
N ASN A 21 -6.47 -2.01 -12.84
CA ASN A 21 -7.36 -3.14 -13.07
C ASN A 21 -7.87 -3.74 -11.75
N ALA A 22 -7.01 -3.73 -10.72
CA ALA A 22 -7.29 -4.23 -9.38
C ALA A 22 -8.15 -3.27 -8.53
N ALA A 23 -8.40 -2.05 -8.99
CA ALA A 23 -9.29 -1.09 -8.33
C ALA A 23 -10.79 -1.31 -8.61
N ARG A 24 -11.14 -2.28 -9.47
CA ARG A 24 -12.53 -2.65 -9.76
C ARG A 24 -13.22 -3.42 -8.62
N PRO A 25 -12.59 -4.45 -8.01
CA PRO A 25 -13.18 -5.10 -6.84
C PRO A 25 -13.07 -4.21 -5.58
N PRO A 26 -13.99 -4.34 -4.61
CA PRO A 26 -13.94 -3.64 -3.34
C PRO A 26 -12.87 -4.27 -2.42
N ALA A 27 -11.61 -4.15 -2.81
CA ALA A 27 -10.46 -4.68 -2.11
C ALA A 27 -9.39 -3.60 -1.91
N PHE A 28 -8.76 -3.64 -0.74
CA PHE A 28 -7.59 -2.83 -0.43
C PHE A 28 -6.30 -3.66 -0.62
N TRP A 29 -5.31 -3.06 -1.28
CA TRP A 29 -4.04 -3.68 -1.62
C TRP A 29 -2.92 -3.04 -0.81
N GLN A 30 -2.39 -3.76 0.18
CA GLN A 30 -1.29 -3.28 1.01
C GLN A 30 0.00 -3.92 0.54
N PHE A 31 1.03 -3.12 0.29
CA PHE A 31 2.37 -3.59 -0.04
C PHE A 31 3.30 -3.33 1.14
N MET A 32 4.11 -4.33 1.48
CA MET A 32 5.10 -4.28 2.55
C MET A 32 6.48 -4.54 1.98
N ASP A 33 7.35 -3.53 1.97
CA ASP A 33 8.75 -3.63 1.57
C ASP A 33 9.61 -4.07 2.76
N LEU A 34 10.17 -5.27 2.67
CA LEU A 34 11.09 -5.91 3.61
C LEU A 34 12.56 -5.75 3.20
N GLY A 35 12.81 -5.03 2.11
CA GLY A 35 14.14 -4.79 1.57
C GLY A 35 15.00 -3.90 2.47
N ASP A 36 16.28 -3.79 2.14
CA ASP A 36 17.19 -2.91 2.86
C ASP A 36 16.87 -1.44 2.53
N LEU A 37 16.58 -0.66 3.57
CA LEU A 37 16.22 0.76 3.47
C LEU A 37 17.35 1.59 2.81
N ALA A 38 18.60 1.11 2.84
CA ALA A 38 19.75 1.76 2.24
C ALA A 38 19.93 1.45 0.73
N THR A 39 19.37 0.35 0.21
CA THR A 39 19.58 -0.10 -1.19
C THR A 39 18.28 -0.22 -2.00
N SER A 40 17.12 -0.19 -1.36
CA SER A 40 15.84 -0.15 -2.04
C SER A 40 15.66 1.23 -2.70
N ASN A 41 15.71 1.24 -4.04
CA ASN A 41 15.55 2.41 -4.94
C ASN A 41 14.16 3.09 -4.86
N SER A 42 13.39 2.84 -3.79
CA SER A 42 12.13 3.51 -3.51
C SER A 42 12.37 4.60 -2.46
N CYS A 43 11.72 5.75 -2.65
CA CYS A 43 11.82 7.01 -1.90
C CYS A 43 12.21 6.88 -0.41
N SER A 44 13.23 7.63 0.01
CA SER A 44 13.92 7.64 1.31
C SER A 44 13.07 8.03 2.53
N SER A 45 11.91 7.43 2.71
CA SER A 45 10.99 7.72 3.80
C SER A 45 10.48 6.41 4.39
N THR A 46 10.86 6.10 5.63
CA THR A 46 10.10 5.18 6.49
C THR A 46 8.76 5.84 6.77
N GLY A 47 7.69 5.24 6.30
CA GLY A 47 6.34 5.76 6.46
C GLY A 47 5.43 5.25 5.36
N THR A 48 4.13 5.32 5.64
CA THR A 48 3.13 4.97 4.65
C THR A 48 3.09 6.05 3.57
N THR A 49 3.36 5.65 2.33
CA THR A 49 3.27 6.53 1.18
C THR A 49 2.04 6.16 0.38
N THR A 50 1.09 7.09 0.33
CA THR A 50 -0.10 6.98 -0.49
C THR A 50 0.29 7.14 -1.97
N TRP A 51 -0.07 6.19 -2.83
CA TRP A 51 0.13 6.32 -4.27
C TRP A 51 -1.01 7.16 -4.84
N PRO A 52 -0.78 8.22 -5.63
CA PRO A 52 -1.89 9.01 -6.16
C PRO A 52 -2.82 8.08 -6.95
N PRO A 53 -4.13 8.08 -6.66
CA PRO A 53 -5.04 7.16 -7.29
C PRO A 53 -4.93 7.32 -8.81
N PRO A 54 -4.92 6.21 -9.57
CA PRO A 54 -5.01 6.33 -11.00
C PRO A 54 -6.29 7.11 -11.34
N LEU A 55 -6.22 8.06 -12.28
CA LEU A 55 -7.33 8.94 -12.71
C LEU A 55 -8.68 8.25 -13.03
N ALA A 56 -8.72 6.91 -13.08
CA ALA A 56 -9.92 6.11 -13.35
C ALA A 56 -10.48 5.38 -12.10
N CYS A 57 -9.89 5.55 -10.92
CA CYS A 57 -10.31 4.89 -9.68
C CYS A 57 -11.13 5.88 -8.84
N ALA A 58 -12.33 5.49 -8.42
CA ALA A 58 -13.22 6.33 -7.61
C ALA A 58 -12.66 6.57 -6.19
N VAL A 59 -11.83 5.65 -5.70
CA VAL A 59 -11.17 5.71 -4.38
C VAL A 59 -9.76 5.15 -4.51
N ASP A 60 -8.84 5.68 -3.70
CA ASP A 60 -7.50 5.11 -3.55
C ASP A 60 -7.57 3.85 -2.69
N ASN A 61 -7.16 2.71 -3.27
CA ASN A 61 -7.27 1.41 -2.65
C ASN A 61 -5.91 0.71 -2.50
N ALA A 62 -4.80 1.45 -2.56
CA ALA A 62 -3.46 0.88 -2.44
C ALA A 62 -2.60 1.62 -1.41
N GLY A 63 -2.06 0.88 -0.45
CA GLY A 63 -1.14 1.38 0.58
C GLY A 63 0.24 0.75 0.46
N PHE A 64 1.28 1.53 0.80
CA PHE A 64 2.67 1.06 0.79
C PHE A 64 3.32 1.32 2.15
N PHE A 65 3.80 0.27 2.78
CA PHE A 65 4.52 0.31 4.05
C PHE A 65 5.94 -0.23 3.86
N ARG A 66 6.94 0.48 4.35
CA ARG A 66 8.34 0.02 4.33
C ARG A 66 8.72 -0.42 5.72
N ALA A 67 8.75 -1.74 5.94
CA ALA A 67 9.15 -2.33 7.21
C ALA A 67 10.68 -2.42 7.32
N GLY A 68 11.37 -2.58 6.18
CA GLY A 68 12.79 -2.89 6.19
C GLY A 68 13.08 -4.31 6.66
N ARG A 69 14.36 -4.62 6.79
CA ARG A 69 14.86 -5.98 7.07
C ARG A 69 14.62 -6.44 8.52
N GLU A 70 14.43 -5.50 9.43
CA GLU A 70 14.31 -5.71 10.88
C GLU A 70 12.84 -5.60 11.34
N VAL A 71 11.93 -6.33 10.69
CA VAL A 71 10.49 -6.30 11.05
C VAL A 71 10.27 -6.72 12.51
N SER A 72 11.08 -7.63 13.03
CA SER A 72 11.05 -8.08 14.42
C SER A 72 11.43 -7.00 15.44
N ALA A 73 12.06 -5.91 15.00
CA ALA A 73 12.40 -4.78 15.86
C ALA A 73 11.21 -3.83 16.09
N PHE A 74 10.10 -3.99 15.37
CA PHE A 74 8.90 -3.20 15.60
C PHE A 74 8.30 -3.51 16.98
N PRO A 75 7.95 -2.49 17.77
CA PRO A 75 7.20 -2.69 19.00
C PRO A 75 5.90 -3.43 18.75
N ALA A 76 5.53 -4.33 19.67
CA ALA A 76 4.30 -5.10 19.57
C ALA A 76 3.08 -4.18 19.35
N GLY A 77 2.27 -4.48 18.32
CA GLY A 77 1.07 -3.72 17.95
C GLY A 77 1.31 -2.43 17.15
N LEU A 78 2.54 -1.91 17.10
CA LEU A 78 2.87 -0.71 16.32
C LEU A 78 2.89 -1.03 14.82
N LEU A 79 3.41 -2.20 14.46
CA LEU A 79 3.41 -2.69 13.08
C LEU A 79 1.99 -2.82 12.52
N ASP A 80 1.05 -3.39 13.29
CA ASP A 80 -0.34 -3.54 12.84
C ASP A 80 -1.02 -2.18 12.67
N GLY A 81 -0.76 -1.24 13.59
CA GLY A 81 -1.25 0.13 13.49
C GLY A 81 -0.78 0.82 12.21
N GLU A 82 0.50 0.71 11.90
CA GLU A 82 1.08 1.33 10.69
C GLU A 82 0.60 0.67 9.39
N ILE A 83 0.49 -0.66 9.35
CA ILE A 83 0.02 -1.39 8.16
C ILE A 83 -1.46 -1.10 7.87
N LEU A 84 -2.28 -0.95 8.91
CA LEU A 84 -3.73 -0.83 8.77
C LEU A 84 -4.22 0.62 8.76
N GLN A 85 -3.36 1.62 8.93
CA GLN A 85 -3.75 3.02 9.14
C GLN A 85 -4.60 3.63 8.00
N GLU A 86 -4.38 3.21 6.76
CA GLU A 86 -5.11 3.74 5.60
C GLU A 86 -6.47 3.07 5.37
N ILE A 87 -6.68 1.88 5.93
CA ILE A 87 -7.90 1.07 5.70
C ILE A 87 -9.17 1.79 6.20
N PRO A 88 -9.21 2.39 7.41
CA PRO A 88 -10.39 3.15 7.84
C PRO A 88 -10.76 4.30 6.90
N GLY A 89 -9.76 5.03 6.40
CA GLY A 89 -9.96 6.12 5.43
C GLY A 89 -10.52 5.60 4.11
N TRP A 90 -9.92 4.53 3.57
CA TRP A 90 -10.40 3.86 2.38
C TRP A 90 -11.84 3.33 2.55
N LEU A 91 -12.19 2.70 3.67
CA LEU A 91 -13.54 2.20 3.94
C LEU A 91 -14.58 3.34 3.93
N SER A 92 -14.23 4.48 4.51
CA SER A 92 -15.10 5.67 4.52
C SER A 92 -15.33 6.22 3.12
N ALA A 93 -14.26 6.35 2.33
CA ALA A 93 -14.33 6.79 0.94
C ALA A 93 -15.14 5.82 0.07
N THR A 94 -14.93 4.51 0.25
CA THR A 94 -15.58 3.45 -0.53
C THR A 94 -17.09 3.38 -0.26
N ARG A 95 -17.52 3.62 0.98
CA ARG A 95 -18.95 3.76 1.34
C ARG A 95 -19.56 5.04 0.74
N SER A 96 -18.86 6.16 0.84
CA SER A 96 -19.30 7.44 0.26
C SER A 96 -19.45 7.36 -1.27
N ALA A 97 -18.58 6.61 -1.93
CA ALA A 97 -18.62 6.34 -3.36
C ALA A 97 -19.59 5.21 -3.77
N GLN A 98 -20.33 4.62 -2.82
CA GLN A 98 -21.26 3.50 -3.04
C GLN A 98 -20.64 2.26 -3.71
N VAL A 99 -19.33 2.07 -3.55
CA VAL A 99 -18.60 0.90 -4.06
C VAL A 99 -18.81 -0.32 -3.13
N LEU A 100 -18.95 -0.07 -1.83
CA LEU A 100 -19.38 -1.05 -0.82
C LEU A 100 -20.82 -0.72 -0.41
N ARG A 101 -21.70 -1.73 -0.39
CA ARG A 101 -23.07 -1.63 0.18
C ARG A 101 -23.09 -2.10 1.62
#